data_AF-A0AAX4J205-F1
#
_entry.id   AF-A0AAX4J205-F1
#
_cell.length_a   1.000
_cell.length_b   1.000
_cell.length_c   1.000
_cell.angle_alpha   90.00
_cell.angle_beta   90.00
_cell.angle_gamma   90.00
#
_symmetry.space_group_name_H-M   'P 1'
#
loop_
_entity.id
_entity.type
_entity.pdbx_description
1 polymer ?
#
loop_
_entity_poly.entity_id
_entity_poly.type
_entity_poly.pdbx_seq_one_letter_code
_entity_poly.pdbx_strand_id
1 'polypeptide(L)' 'MGSHQKSSSSKGHSSSSHGKSSSSKSKSGSKRAPIYVNVWYCDACRYGPLNPYTDAHCANCGHQRCYDCTTTVIEQNPGQ' A
#
# COMPACT_ATOMS: atom_id res chain seq x y z
N MET A 1 -23.48 56.19 -20.63
CA MET A 1 -22.22 56.73 -21.17
C MET A 1 -21.46 57.36 -20.02
N GLY A 2 -20.25 56.88 -19.69
CA GLY A 2 -19.46 57.49 -18.62
C GLY A 2 -18.42 56.54 -18.04
N SER A 3 -17.21 56.60 -18.59
CA SER A 3 -16.04 55.79 -18.27
C SER A 3 -15.52 56.04 -16.86
N HIS A 4 -15.17 54.97 -16.14
CA HIS A 4 -14.50 55.05 -14.85
C HIS A 4 -13.02 54.68 -15.06
N GLN A 5 -12.18 55.69 -15.21
CA GLN A 5 -10.73 55.57 -15.06
C GLN A 5 -10.36 55.97 -13.63
N LYS A 6 -9.47 55.22 -12.96
CA LYS A 6 -8.58 55.74 -11.90
C LYS A 6 -7.55 54.70 -11.49
N SER A 7 -6.34 54.88 -12.02
CA SER A 7 -5.10 54.36 -11.44
C SER A 7 -4.69 55.27 -10.27
N SER A 8 -4.38 54.72 -9.09
CA SER A 8 -3.57 55.35 -8.02
C SER A 8 -3.23 54.29 -6.96
N SER A 9 -1.98 53.84 -6.87
CA SER A 9 -1.00 54.23 -5.83
C SER A 9 -1.04 53.39 -4.55
N SER A 10 0.09 52.76 -4.20
CA SER A 10 0.85 52.98 -2.93
C SER A 10 1.66 51.75 -2.49
N LYS A 11 2.94 51.98 -2.21
CA LYS A 11 3.89 51.07 -1.52
C LYS A 11 3.42 50.74 -0.10
N GLY A 12 3.76 49.55 0.37
CA GLY A 12 3.67 49.21 1.81
C GLY A 12 4.32 47.89 2.13
N HIS A 13 5.60 47.91 2.54
CA HIS A 13 6.23 46.81 3.27
C HIS A 13 5.82 46.93 4.75
N SER A 14 5.35 45.84 5.36
CA SER A 14 5.27 45.75 6.82
C SER A 14 5.30 44.28 7.26
N SER A 15 6.30 44.00 8.09
CA SER A 15 6.63 42.73 8.72
C SER A 15 5.67 42.42 9.88
N SER A 16 5.36 41.14 10.11
CA SER A 16 5.06 40.61 11.46
C SER A 16 5.06 39.07 11.42
N SER A 17 6.09 38.40 11.94
CA SER A 17 6.22 37.80 13.28
C SER A 17 5.40 36.53 13.59
N HIS A 18 6.14 35.47 13.93
CA HIS A 18 5.83 34.39 14.88
C HIS A 18 4.64 33.46 14.61
N GLY A 19 4.93 32.31 13.98
CA GLY A 19 4.17 31.07 14.14
C GLY A 19 5.11 29.93 14.52
N LYS A 20 5.31 29.72 15.82
CA LYS A 20 5.99 28.54 16.40
C LYS A 20 4.95 27.49 16.76
N SER A 21 5.40 26.23 16.80
CA SER A 21 4.69 25.01 17.28
C SER A 21 3.73 24.42 16.23
N SER A 22 3.62 23.12 15.97
CA SER A 22 4.10 21.91 16.65
C SER A 22 4.08 20.73 15.67
N SER A 23 4.93 19.73 15.91
CA SER A 23 4.68 18.29 15.74
C SER A 23 4.03 17.81 14.43
N SER A 24 4.72 17.03 13.60
CA SER A 24 5.03 15.65 13.98
C SER A 24 6.22 15.11 13.20
N LYS A 25 7.29 14.74 13.91
CA LYS A 25 8.09 13.58 13.48
C LYS A 25 7.13 12.41 13.36
N SER A 26 6.90 11.97 12.14
CA SER A 26 6.80 10.55 11.84
C SER A 26 7.06 10.39 10.35
N LYS A 27 8.33 10.20 9.98
CA LYS A 27 8.65 9.23 8.95
C LYS A 27 8.17 7.87 9.47
N SER A 28 6.86 7.65 9.47
CA SER A 28 6.31 6.31 9.52
C SER A 28 6.46 5.83 8.09
N GLY A 29 7.66 5.35 7.75
CA GLY A 29 7.78 4.41 6.64
C GLY A 29 6.67 3.42 6.88
N SER A 30 5.72 3.38 5.95
CA SER A 30 4.52 2.57 6.05
C SER A 30 5.00 1.12 5.99
N LYS A 31 5.51 0.63 7.13
CA LYS A 31 5.77 -0.78 7.38
C LYS A 31 4.37 -1.35 7.46
N ARG A 32 3.78 -1.58 6.29
CA ARG A 32 2.53 -2.29 6.12
C ARG A 32 2.68 -3.52 7.00
N ALA A 33 1.74 -3.71 7.92
CA ALA A 33 1.75 -4.84 8.81
C ALA A 33 1.89 -6.13 7.98
N PRO A 34 2.59 -7.15 8.50
CA PRO A 34 2.71 -8.42 7.82
C PRO A 34 1.32 -8.96 7.47
N ILE A 35 1.09 -9.28 6.20
CA ILE A 35 -0.16 -9.88 5.74
C ILE A 35 0.03 -11.38 5.77
N TYR A 36 -0.70 -12.07 6.65
CA TYR A 36 -0.70 -13.52 6.68
C TYR A 36 -1.67 -14.06 5.64
N VAL A 37 -1.19 -14.93 4.75
CA VAL A 37 -2.02 -15.57 3.72
C VAL A 37 -1.90 -17.07 3.82
N ASN A 38 -3.04 -17.76 3.74
CA ASN A 38 -3.08 -19.21 3.60
C ASN A 38 -2.65 -19.57 2.19
N VAL A 39 -1.74 -20.52 2.08
CA VAL A 39 -1.24 -21.06 0.81
C VAL A 39 -1.17 -22.58 0.89
N TRP A 40 -1.17 -23.25 -0.26
CA TRP A 40 -0.96 -24.69 -0.34
C TRP A 40 0.15 -25.06 -1.31
N TYR A 41 0.76 -26.21 -1.07
CA TYR A 41 1.79 -26.82 -1.89
C TYR A 41 1.27 -28.17 -2.40
N CYS A 42 1.45 -28.40 -3.71
CA CYS A 42 1.03 -29.63 -4.35
C CYS A 42 1.82 -30.82 -3.79
N ASP A 43 1.14 -31.88 -3.36
CA ASP A 43 1.82 -33.08 -2.89
C ASP A 43 2.59 -33.79 -4.02
N ALA A 44 1.98 -33.91 -5.20
CA ALA A 44 2.53 -34.67 -6.32
C ALA A 44 3.85 -34.11 -6.88
N CYS A 45 4.02 -32.79 -6.89
CA CYS A 45 5.20 -32.14 -7.48
C CYS A 45 5.86 -31.08 -6.59
N ARG A 46 5.38 -30.90 -5.35
CA ARG A 46 5.87 -29.91 -4.37
C ARG A 46 5.82 -28.45 -4.86
N TYR A 47 5.11 -28.18 -5.95
CA TYR A 47 4.92 -26.85 -6.49
C TYR A 47 4.00 -26.00 -5.60
N GLY A 48 4.39 -24.75 -5.37
CA GLY A 48 3.68 -23.77 -4.56
C GLY A 48 4.63 -22.62 -4.16
N PRO A 49 4.16 -21.62 -3.42
CA PRO A 49 2.83 -21.51 -2.79
C PRO A 49 1.71 -21.13 -3.76
N LEU A 50 0.59 -21.85 -3.71
CA LEU A 50 -0.65 -21.58 -4.45
C LEU A 50 -1.74 -21.05 -3.50
N ASN A 51 -2.67 -20.23 -3.99
CA ASN A 51 -3.72 -19.68 -3.14
C ASN A 51 -4.91 -20.67 -3.06
N PRO A 52 -5.28 -21.18 -1.86
CA PRO A 52 -6.29 -22.21 -1.70
C PRO A 52 -7.71 -21.77 -2.07
N TYR A 53 -7.95 -20.46 -2.16
CA TYR A 53 -9.25 -19.89 -2.51
C TYR A 53 -9.44 -19.71 -4.03
N THR A 54 -8.34 -19.60 -4.79
CA THR A 54 -8.38 -19.40 -6.24
C THR A 54 -7.91 -20.63 -7.01
N ASP A 55 -6.90 -21.34 -6.48
CA ASP A 55 -6.24 -22.44 -7.16
C ASP A 55 -6.79 -23.78 -6.66
N ALA A 56 -7.77 -24.32 -7.39
CA ALA A 56 -8.30 -25.67 -7.15
C ALA A 56 -7.38 -26.78 -7.68
N HIS A 57 -6.45 -26.44 -8.60
CA HIS A 57 -5.51 -27.37 -9.22
C HIS A 57 -4.09 -26.80 -9.20
N CYS A 58 -3.09 -27.67 -9.21
CA CYS A 58 -1.70 -27.29 -9.29
C CYS A 58 -1.35 -26.78 -10.69
N ALA A 59 -0.93 -25.52 -10.81
CA ALA A 59 -0.56 -24.92 -12.10
C ALA A 59 0.57 -25.66 -12.85
N ASN A 60 1.47 -26.34 -12.13
CA ASN A 60 2.60 -27.06 -12.73
C ASN A 60 2.26 -28.46 -13.29
N CYS A 61 1.36 -29.21 -12.65
CA CYS A 61 1.10 -30.62 -13.01
C CYS A 61 -0.39 -30.97 -13.21
N GLY A 62 -1.28 -30.00 -13.02
CA GLY A 62 -2.73 -30.18 -13.12
C GLY A 62 -3.38 -30.95 -11.96
N HIS A 63 -2.60 -31.45 -11.00
CA HIS A 63 -3.12 -32.19 -9.85
C HIS A 63 -4.15 -31.37 -9.06
N GLN A 64 -5.35 -31.91 -8.87
CA GLN A 64 -6.41 -31.27 -8.09
C GLN A 64 -6.01 -31.25 -6.60
N ARG A 65 -6.25 -30.13 -5.92
CA ARG A 65 -5.96 -30.00 -4.50
C ARG A 65 -6.71 -31.09 -3.71
N CYS A 66 -5.95 -31.91 -2.99
CA CYS A 66 -6.45 -33.00 -2.15
C CYS A 66 -6.09 -32.75 -0.67
N TYR A 67 -6.51 -33.66 0.21
CA TYR A 67 -6.21 -33.60 1.64
C TYR A 67 -4.69 -33.73 1.94
N ASP A 68 -3.96 -34.49 1.13
CA ASP A 68 -2.50 -34.68 1.28
C ASP A 68 -1.67 -33.44 0.90
N CYS A 69 -2.28 -32.48 0.21
CA CYS A 69 -1.60 -31.23 -0.14
C CYS A 69 -1.30 -30.39 1.11
N THR A 70 -0.04 -30.02 1.29
CA THR A 70 0.40 -29.25 2.45
C THR A 70 -0.18 -27.84 2.41
N THR A 71 -0.93 -27.45 3.45
CA THR A 71 -1.44 -26.08 3.61
C THR A 71 -0.68 -25.39 4.73
N THR A 72 -0.23 -24.15 4.50
CA THR A 72 0.50 -23.36 5.48
C THR A 72 0.10 -21.90 5.41
N VAL A 73 0.39 -21.14 6.45
CA VAL A 73 0.19 -19.69 6.48
C VAL A 73 1.56 -19.04 6.33
N ILE A 74 1.72 -18.24 5.28
CA ILE A 74 2.95 -17.47 5.06
C ILE A 74 2.71 -16.01 5.35
N GLU A 75 3.74 -15.35 5.86
CA GLU A 75 3.80 -13.90 5.95
C GLU A 75 4.17 -13.35 4.56
N GLN A 76 3.24 -12.65 3.92
CA GLN A 76 3.54 -11.78 2.80
C GLN A 76 3.81 -10.37 3.32
N ASN A 77 5.02 -9.89 3.11
CA ASN A 77 5.34 -8.48 3.30
C ASN A 77 4.94 -7.73 2.02
N PRO A 78 3.89 -6.87 2.05
CA PRO A 78 3.35 -6.20 0.85
C PRO A 78 4.23 -5.05 0.32
N GLY A 79 5.54 -5.26 0.23
CA GLY A 79 6.51 -4.28 -0.25
C GLY A 79 7.86 -4.89 -0.57
N GLN A 80 7.98 -5.42 -1.79
CA GLN A 80 9.21 -5.37 -2.59
C GLN A 80 8.83 -4.91 -4.00
#